data_AF-A0A0S2S304-F1
#
_entry.id   AF-A0A0S2S304-F1
#
_cell.length_a   1.000
_cell.length_b   1.000
_cell.length_c   1.000
_cell.angle_alpha   90.00
_cell.angle_beta   90.00
_cell.angle_gamma   90.00
#
_symmetry.space_group_name_H-M   'P 1'
#
loop_
_entity.id
_entity.type
_entity.pdbx_description
1 polymer ?
#
loop_
_entity_poly.entity_id
_entity_poly.type
_entity_poly.pdbx_seq_one_letter_code
_entity_poly.pdbx_strand_id
1 'polypeptide(L)'
;MIFRRAGINKVVFSQRINELLQHVTVQIMNTINDKKPYILNYTEFMKIVEGISSRITEEITLPLYADFKKIHKIDFNDMNLSNSREYKQLLACKLNTRLLEQHLTYCAYYNNLRFSYMESNKLGKIEDIEVTTHENFEDSKFRLQRQGCDEAYSRLDETKKMGNSHAANEQIRYGSGIYLTKDGIDDDFQISWEDQDNEQTKA
;
A
#
# COMPACT_ATOMS: atom_id res chain seq x y z
N MET A 1 -26.90 -6.61 16.02
CA MET A 1 -25.76 -7.51 15.70
C MET A 1 -24.89 -6.77 14.68
N ILE A 2 -23.64 -6.45 15.03
CA ILE A 2 -22.80 -5.40 14.39
C ILE A 2 -22.51 -5.68 12.91
N PHE A 3 -22.11 -6.91 12.59
CA PHE A 3 -22.17 -7.46 11.23
C PHE A 3 -22.94 -8.77 11.32
N ARG A 4 -23.96 -9.01 10.48
CA ARG A 4 -24.80 -10.21 10.58
C ARG A 4 -23.96 -11.45 10.23
N ARG A 5 -23.56 -12.26 11.24
CA ARG A 5 -22.73 -13.45 11.03
C ARG A 5 -23.43 -14.54 10.21
N ALA A 6 -24.76 -14.61 10.29
CA ALA A 6 -25.57 -15.51 9.47
C ALA A 6 -25.67 -14.95 8.05
N GLY A 7 -24.99 -15.58 7.09
CA GLY A 7 -25.03 -15.23 5.66
C GLY A 7 -23.85 -14.42 5.12
N ILE A 8 -22.81 -14.16 5.92
CA ILE A 8 -21.59 -13.47 5.48
C ILE A 8 -20.40 -14.42 5.57
N ASN A 9 -19.57 -14.46 4.53
CA ASN A 9 -18.29 -15.16 4.55
C ASN A 9 -17.46 -14.79 5.80
N LYS A 10 -16.93 -15.80 6.49
CA LYS A 10 -16.15 -15.62 7.74
C LYS A 10 -14.95 -14.69 7.56
N VAL A 11 -14.29 -14.73 6.40
CA VAL A 11 -13.15 -13.87 6.07
C VAL A 11 -13.59 -12.42 5.99
N VAL A 12 -14.65 -12.14 5.23
CA VAL A 12 -15.22 -10.78 5.09
C VAL A 12 -15.68 -10.25 6.45
N PHE A 13 -16.31 -11.09 7.28
CA PHE A 13 -16.68 -10.72 8.65
C PHE A 13 -15.45 -10.31 9.47
N SER A 14 -14.37 -11.11 9.46
CA SER A 14 -13.13 -10.79 10.18
C SER A 14 -12.48 -9.50 9.68
N GLN A 15 -12.41 -9.30 8.36
CA GLN A 15 -11.87 -8.08 7.75
C GLN A 15 -12.65 -6.84 8.19
N ARG A 16 -13.99 -6.91 8.25
CA ARG A 16 -14.84 -5.81 8.74
C ARG A 16 -14.62 -5.50 10.22
N ILE A 17 -14.42 -6.53 11.05
CA ILE A 17 -14.11 -6.35 12.48
C ILE A 17 -12.74 -5.69 12.66
N ASN A 18 -11.73 -6.13 11.90
CA ASN A 18 -10.39 -5.54 11.94
C ASN A 18 -10.40 -4.07 11.52
N GLU A 19 -11.10 -3.75 10.43
CA GLU A 19 -11.28 -2.37 9.96
C GLU A 19 -12.01 -1.50 11.01
N LEU A 20 -13.04 -2.04 11.68
CA LEU A 20 -13.75 -1.33 12.75
C LEU A 20 -12.83 -1.04 13.94
N LEU A 21 -12.04 -2.04 14.37
CA LEU A 21 -11.07 -1.87 15.45
C LEU A 21 -10.03 -0.80 15.11
N GLN A 22 -9.50 -0.84 13.89
CA GLN A 22 -8.57 0.16 13.37
C GLN A 22 -9.19 1.56 13.37
N HIS A 23 -10.41 1.72 12.84
CA HIS A 23 -11.09 3.00 12.77
C HIS A 23 -11.33 3.61 14.17
N VAL A 24 -11.85 2.81 15.10
CA VAL A 24 -12.10 3.25 16.48
C VAL A 24 -10.79 3.60 17.19
N THR A 25 -9.73 2.82 16.99
CA THR A 25 -8.40 3.12 17.55
C THR A 25 -7.91 4.49 17.08
N VAL A 26 -8.04 4.78 15.79
CA VAL A 26 -7.66 6.08 15.22
C VAL A 26 -8.50 7.22 15.80
N GLN A 27 -9.82 7.03 15.95
CA GLN A 27 -10.67 8.05 16.56
C GLN A 27 -10.26 8.34 18.01
N ILE A 28 -10.00 7.30 18.81
CA ILE A 28 -9.50 7.42 20.18
C ILE A 28 -8.17 8.21 20.21
N MET A 29 -7.20 7.83 19.37
CA MET A 29 -5.91 8.53 19.29
C MET A 29 -6.08 10.02 18.95
N ASN A 30 -6.98 10.37 18.03
CA ASN A 30 -7.24 11.77 17.70
C ASN A 30 -7.83 12.52 18.91
N THR A 31 -8.80 11.93 19.62
CA THR A 31 -9.39 12.57 20.80
C THR A 31 -8.41 12.74 21.96
N ILE A 32 -7.46 11.81 22.13
CA ILE A 32 -6.36 11.94 23.10
C ILE A 32 -5.49 13.14 22.75
N ASN A 33 -5.11 13.29 21.47
CA ASN A 33 -4.33 14.44 21.00
C ASN A 33 -5.09 15.77 21.22
N ASP A 34 -6.41 15.74 21.05
CA ASP A 34 -7.29 16.89 21.28
C ASP A 34 -7.64 17.13 22.76
N LYS A 35 -7.12 16.29 23.68
CA LYS A 35 -7.39 16.31 25.13
C LYS A 35 -8.89 16.27 25.46
N LYS A 36 -9.66 15.51 24.69
CA LYS A 36 -11.11 15.34 24.86
C LYS A 36 -11.46 13.87 25.12
N PRO A 37 -12.56 13.59 25.85
CA PRO A 37 -13.06 12.23 25.97
C PRO A 37 -13.56 11.74 24.62
N TYR A 38 -13.29 10.47 24.31
CA TYR A 38 -13.90 9.79 23.18
C TYR A 38 -15.34 9.41 23.54
N ILE A 39 -16.31 9.89 22.75
CA ILE A 39 -17.72 9.55 22.88
C ILE A 39 -18.19 9.06 21.52
N LEU A 40 -18.78 7.88 21.47
CA LEU A 40 -19.38 7.30 20.26
C LEU A 40 -20.83 6.94 20.54
N ASN A 41 -21.75 7.67 19.92
CA ASN A 41 -23.17 7.35 20.05
C ASN A 41 -23.60 6.28 19.03
N TYR A 42 -24.80 5.73 19.23
CA TYR A 42 -25.33 4.67 18.38
C TYR A 42 -25.42 5.07 16.90
N THR A 43 -25.84 6.30 16.61
CA THR A 43 -26.00 6.77 15.23
C THR A 43 -24.66 6.89 14.50
N GLU A 44 -23.64 7.42 15.17
CA GLU A 44 -22.27 7.48 14.64
C GLU A 44 -21.67 6.09 14.46
N PHE A 45 -21.86 5.22 15.45
CA PHE A 45 -21.42 3.83 15.37
C PHE A 45 -22.02 3.11 14.16
N MET A 46 -23.33 3.25 13.94
CA MET A 46 -23.99 2.64 12.79
C MET A 46 -23.49 3.18 11.45
N LYS A 47 -23.21 4.49 11.35
CA LYS A 47 -22.59 5.08 10.15
C LYS A 47 -21.20 4.48 9.85
N ILE A 48 -20.38 4.24 10.88
CA ILE A 48 -19.08 3.60 10.74
C ILE A 48 -19.26 2.17 10.20
N VAL A 49 -20.15 1.39 10.84
CA VAL A 49 -20.44 0.00 10.45
C VAL A 49 -20.96 -0.10 9.01
N GLU A 50 -21.88 0.78 8.61
CA GLU A 50 -22.41 0.83 7.25
C GLU A 50 -21.33 1.23 6.24
N GLY A 51 -20.51 2.23 6.57
CA GLY A 51 -19.39 2.65 5.73
C GLY A 51 -18.32 1.58 5.55
N ILE A 52 -18.03 0.78 6.57
CA ILE A 52 -17.14 -0.39 6.46
C ILE A 52 -17.79 -1.48 5.61
N SER A 53 -19.09 -1.74 5.81
CA SER A 53 -19.82 -2.77 5.08
C SER A 53 -19.90 -2.49 3.57
N SER A 54 -19.91 -1.22 3.16
CA SER A 54 -19.91 -0.84 1.75
C SER A 54 -18.54 -0.95 1.07
N ARG A 55 -17.44 -0.78 1.82
CA ARG A 55 -16.06 -0.89 1.30
C ARG A 55 -15.48 -2.30 1.36
N ILE A 56 -16.02 -3.15 2.24
CA ILE A 56 -15.55 -4.52 2.42
C ILE A 56 -16.74 -5.45 2.22
N THR A 57 -16.83 -6.07 1.06
CA THR A 57 -17.82 -7.06 0.64
C THR A 57 -17.13 -8.34 0.17
N GLU A 58 -17.88 -9.34 -0.27
CA GLU A 58 -17.28 -10.53 -0.89
C GLU A 58 -16.54 -10.17 -2.18
N GLU A 59 -16.97 -9.15 -2.91
CA GLU A 59 -16.34 -8.71 -4.16
C GLU A 59 -15.26 -7.63 -3.95
N ILE A 60 -15.50 -6.70 -3.03
CA ILE A 60 -14.65 -5.52 -2.84
C ILE A 60 -13.94 -5.61 -1.49
N THR A 61 -12.63 -5.37 -1.45
CA THR A 61 -11.91 -5.24 -0.18
C THR A 61 -11.10 -3.95 -0.23
N LEU A 62 -11.57 -2.89 0.43
CA LEU A 62 -10.90 -1.59 0.39
C LEU A 62 -10.83 -0.94 1.79
N PRO A 63 -9.82 -1.34 2.60
CA PRO A 63 -9.56 -0.72 3.90
C PRO A 63 -9.25 0.77 3.78
N LEU A 64 -9.55 1.58 4.79
CA LEU A 64 -9.32 3.02 4.73
C LEU A 64 -7.85 3.37 4.90
N TYR A 65 -7.22 3.88 3.84
CA TYR A 65 -5.80 4.28 3.85
C TYR A 65 -5.47 5.31 4.96
N ALA A 66 -6.35 6.27 5.20
CA ALA A 66 -6.12 7.32 6.19
C ALA A 66 -5.96 6.76 7.61
N ASP A 67 -6.75 5.74 7.96
CA ASP A 67 -6.62 5.07 9.25
C ASP A 67 -5.41 4.15 9.27
N PHE A 68 -5.17 3.43 8.15
CA PHE A 68 -4.03 2.53 8.01
C PHE A 68 -2.72 3.27 8.28
N LYS A 69 -2.54 4.44 7.66
CA LYS A 69 -1.37 5.31 7.83
C LYS A 69 -1.16 5.77 9.27
N LYS A 70 -2.24 6.01 10.03
CA LYS A 70 -2.13 6.48 11.42
C LYS A 70 -1.68 5.39 12.38
N ILE A 71 -2.04 4.13 12.10
CA ILE A 71 -1.66 2.96 12.90
C ILE A 71 -0.28 2.44 12.51
N HIS A 72 -0.01 2.33 11.21
CA HIS A 72 1.20 1.70 10.67
C HIS A 72 2.27 2.76 10.41
N LYS A 73 2.78 3.37 11.48
CA LYS A 73 3.89 4.31 11.38
C LYS A 73 5.17 3.58 11.00
N ILE A 74 5.94 4.18 10.11
CA ILE A 74 7.25 3.68 9.72
C ILE A 74 8.25 4.02 10.82
N ASP A 75 8.94 3.01 11.35
CA ASP A 75 10.07 3.20 12.25
C ASP A 75 11.38 3.05 11.48
N PHE A 76 12.05 4.17 11.23
CA PHE A 76 13.35 4.18 10.55
C PHE A 76 14.48 3.56 11.36
N ASN A 77 14.27 3.29 12.66
CA ASN A 77 15.24 2.58 13.49
C ASN A 77 15.07 1.05 13.42
N ASP A 78 14.02 0.56 12.76
CA ASP A 78 13.83 -0.88 12.56
C ASP A 78 14.89 -1.42 11.59
N MET A 79 15.74 -2.32 12.08
CA MET A 79 16.77 -2.98 11.28
C MET A 79 16.20 -3.79 10.12
N ASN A 80 14.97 -4.31 10.23
CA ASN A 80 14.34 -5.03 9.12
C ASN A 80 14.02 -4.07 7.97
N LEU A 81 13.55 -2.87 8.29
CA LEU A 81 13.30 -1.83 7.29
C LEU A 81 14.60 -1.36 6.65
N SER A 82 15.63 -1.04 7.44
CA SER A 82 16.90 -0.53 6.88
C SER A 82 17.57 -1.52 5.93
N ASN A 83 17.35 -2.82 6.14
CA ASN A 83 17.91 -3.88 5.32
C ASN A 83 17.04 -4.24 4.10
N SER A 84 15.79 -3.81 4.05
CA SER A 84 14.87 -4.18 2.98
C SER A 84 15.28 -3.57 1.63
N ARG A 85 15.07 -4.33 0.54
CA ARG A 85 15.37 -3.87 -0.81
C ARG A 85 14.48 -2.68 -1.19
N GLU A 86 13.22 -2.67 -0.76
CA GLU A 86 12.28 -1.59 -1.00
C GLU A 86 12.79 -0.25 -0.43
N TYR A 87 13.34 -0.28 0.78
CA TYR A 87 13.91 0.90 1.42
C TYR A 87 15.14 1.40 0.66
N LYS A 88 16.07 0.50 0.31
CA LYS A 88 17.29 0.84 -0.44
C LYS A 88 16.98 1.43 -1.82
N GLN A 89 16.03 0.85 -2.53
CA GLN A 89 15.57 1.33 -3.85
C GLN A 89 14.93 2.72 -3.74
N LEU A 90 14.20 3.01 -2.66
CA LEU A 90 13.67 4.35 -2.42
C LEU A 90 14.75 5.36 -1.98
N LEU A 91 15.80 4.93 -1.27
CA LEU A 91 16.94 5.79 -0.96
C LEU A 91 17.70 6.24 -2.23
N ALA A 92 17.84 5.35 -3.21
CA ALA A 92 18.44 5.67 -4.50
C ALA A 92 17.68 6.80 -5.25
N CYS A 93 16.38 6.92 -5.01
CA CYS A 93 15.54 7.99 -5.54
C CYS A 93 15.79 9.37 -4.88
N LYS A 94 16.70 9.46 -3.88
CA LYS A 94 17.07 10.71 -3.17
C LYS A 94 15.87 11.47 -2.59
N LEU A 95 14.86 10.75 -2.14
CA LEU A 95 13.67 11.32 -1.52
C LEU A 95 14.00 11.90 -0.14
N ASN A 96 13.33 12.98 0.25
CA ASN A 96 13.35 13.42 1.65
C ASN A 96 12.59 12.42 2.55
N THR A 97 12.88 12.44 3.86
CA THR A 97 12.33 11.50 4.84
C THR A 97 10.80 11.42 4.82
N ARG A 98 10.10 12.55 4.62
CA ARG A 98 8.63 12.58 4.57
C ARG A 98 8.08 11.83 3.35
N LEU A 99 8.70 12.01 2.19
CA LEU A 99 8.31 11.30 0.96
C LEU A 99 8.67 9.82 1.04
N LEU A 100 9.81 9.49 1.65
CA LEU A 100 10.24 8.13 1.91
C LEU A 100 9.23 7.39 2.80
N GLU A 101 8.86 7.98 3.94
CA GLU A 101 7.82 7.47 4.84
C GLU A 101 6.50 7.25 4.09
N GLN A 102 6.09 8.21 3.26
CA GLN A 102 4.87 8.13 2.48
C GLN A 102 4.89 6.95 1.49
N HIS A 103 5.99 6.70 0.79
CA HIS A 103 6.10 5.61 -0.19
C HIS A 103 6.17 4.24 0.50
N LEU A 104 6.89 4.15 1.62
CA LEU A 104 6.89 2.94 2.46
C LEU A 104 5.49 2.65 3.02
N THR A 105 4.74 3.68 3.40
CA THR A 105 3.34 3.52 3.84
C THR A 105 2.46 3.00 2.70
N TYR A 106 2.66 3.46 1.46
CA TYR A 106 1.95 2.91 0.29
C TYR A 106 2.27 1.44 0.09
N CYS A 107 3.54 1.06 0.17
CA CYS A 107 3.98 -0.34 0.08
C CYS A 107 3.33 -1.21 1.16
N ALA A 108 3.38 -0.78 2.42
CA ALA A 108 2.78 -1.50 3.53
C ALA A 108 1.26 -1.66 3.36
N TYR A 109 0.58 -0.61 2.89
CA TYR A 109 -0.86 -0.63 2.62
C TYR A 109 -1.21 -1.61 1.50
N TYR A 110 -0.47 -1.58 0.39
CA TYR A 110 -0.65 -2.54 -0.70
C TYR A 110 -0.39 -3.98 -0.24
N ASN A 111 0.67 -4.22 0.52
CA ASN A 111 0.99 -5.56 1.05
C ASN A 111 -0.12 -6.08 1.99
N ASN A 112 -0.70 -5.22 2.82
CA ASN A 112 -1.85 -5.58 3.66
C ASN A 112 -3.10 -5.93 2.83
N LEU A 113 -3.37 -5.16 1.78
CA LEU A 113 -4.44 -5.47 0.83
C LEU A 113 -4.20 -6.80 0.11
N ARG A 114 -2.95 -7.07 -0.29
CA ARG A 114 -2.53 -8.31 -0.95
C ARG A 114 -2.85 -9.53 -0.09
N PHE A 115 -2.51 -9.49 1.21
CA PHE A 115 -2.91 -10.54 2.15
C PHE A 115 -4.44 -10.70 2.23
N SER A 116 -5.18 -9.59 2.27
CA SER A 116 -6.64 -9.62 2.31
C SER A 116 -7.26 -10.24 1.05
N TYR A 117 -6.65 -10.02 -0.11
CA TYR A 117 -7.03 -10.68 -1.37
C TYR A 117 -6.68 -12.16 -1.37
N MET A 118 -5.53 -12.56 -0.83
CA MET A 118 -5.18 -13.98 -0.67
C MET A 118 -6.17 -14.73 0.21
N GLU A 119 -6.51 -14.15 1.38
CA GLU A 119 -7.49 -14.74 2.30
C GLU A 119 -8.90 -14.87 1.69
N SER A 120 -9.23 -14.01 0.73
CA SER A 120 -10.53 -14.01 0.04
C SER A 120 -10.50 -14.66 -1.35
N ASN A 121 -9.42 -15.37 -1.68
CA ASN A 121 -9.21 -16.06 -2.97
C ASN A 121 -9.34 -15.14 -4.21
N LYS A 122 -8.91 -13.88 -4.07
CA LYS A 122 -8.90 -12.87 -5.14
C LYS A 122 -7.51 -12.72 -5.77
N LEU A 123 -6.83 -13.83 -6.03
CA LEU A 123 -5.46 -13.82 -6.55
C LEU A 123 -5.35 -13.10 -7.90
N GLY A 124 -6.35 -13.24 -8.78
CA GLY A 124 -6.38 -12.50 -10.05
C GLY A 124 -6.36 -10.98 -9.90
N LYS A 125 -6.89 -10.43 -8.79
CA LYS A 125 -6.77 -8.98 -8.51
C LYS A 125 -5.35 -8.55 -8.21
N ILE A 126 -4.57 -9.42 -7.56
CA ILE A 126 -3.15 -9.19 -7.27
C ILE A 126 -2.38 -9.22 -8.59
N GLU A 127 -2.57 -10.28 -9.37
CA GLU A 127 -1.91 -10.48 -10.66
C GLU A 127 -2.17 -9.31 -11.62
N ASP A 128 -3.43 -8.94 -11.83
CA ASP A 128 -3.80 -7.80 -12.68
C ASP A 128 -3.10 -6.49 -12.26
N ILE A 129 -3.08 -6.20 -10.95
CA ILE A 129 -2.45 -4.98 -10.43
C ILE A 129 -0.95 -5.02 -10.68
N GLU A 130 -0.31 -6.14 -10.33
CA GLU A 130 1.15 -6.28 -10.40
C GLU A 130 1.62 -6.30 -11.85
N VAL A 131 0.95 -7.01 -12.76
CA VAL A 131 1.31 -7.09 -14.19
C VAL A 131 1.23 -5.73 -14.84
N THR A 132 0.12 -5.00 -14.68
CA THR A 132 0.01 -3.63 -15.21
C THR A 132 1.04 -2.69 -14.57
N THR A 133 1.39 -2.89 -13.30
CA THR A 133 2.43 -2.08 -12.65
C THR A 133 3.82 -2.35 -13.25
N HIS A 134 4.13 -3.61 -13.53
CA HIS A 134 5.38 -4.02 -14.17
C HIS A 134 5.47 -3.48 -15.61
N GLU A 135 4.42 -3.64 -16.41
CA GLU A 135 4.36 -3.09 -17.78
C GLU A 135 4.54 -1.56 -17.78
N ASN A 136 3.89 -0.84 -16.86
CA ASN A 136 4.08 0.59 -16.69
C ASN A 136 5.53 0.98 -16.34
N PHE A 137 6.23 0.14 -15.58
CA PHE A 137 7.64 0.34 -15.26
C PHE A 137 8.53 0.16 -16.50
N GLU A 138 8.33 -0.92 -17.25
CA GLU A 138 9.10 -1.20 -18.47
C GLU A 138 8.92 -0.09 -19.51
N ASP A 139 7.68 0.34 -19.74
CA ASP A 139 7.37 1.46 -20.65
C ASP A 139 8.03 2.77 -20.21
N SER A 140 7.96 3.07 -18.90
CA SER A 140 8.56 4.28 -18.34
C SER A 140 10.09 4.25 -18.44
N LYS A 141 10.72 3.13 -18.09
CA LYS A 141 12.17 2.91 -18.20
C LYS A 141 12.63 3.07 -19.64
N PHE A 142 12.00 2.37 -20.60
CA PHE A 142 12.34 2.48 -22.01
C PHE A 142 12.23 3.92 -22.53
N ARG A 143 11.16 4.63 -22.18
CA ARG A 143 10.96 6.03 -22.58
C ARG A 143 12.04 6.95 -22.01
N LEU A 144 12.37 6.81 -20.73
CA LEU A 144 13.39 7.62 -20.06
C LEU A 144 14.79 7.36 -20.64
N GLN A 145 15.11 6.10 -20.96
CA GLN A 145 16.35 5.72 -21.63
C GLN A 145 16.49 6.40 -22.99
N ARG A 146 15.41 6.41 -23.78
CA ARG A 146 15.40 7.11 -25.07
C ARG A 146 15.55 8.62 -24.95
N GLN A 147 15.14 9.20 -23.82
CA GLN A 147 15.26 10.64 -23.53
C GLN A 147 16.60 11.01 -22.90
N GLY A 148 17.41 10.03 -22.46
CA GLY A 148 18.68 10.27 -21.78
C GLY A 148 18.53 10.82 -20.35
N CYS A 149 17.38 10.61 -19.71
CA CYS A 149 17.07 11.07 -18.35
C CYS A 149 16.62 9.91 -17.43
N ASP A 150 17.13 8.71 -17.72
CA ASP A 150 16.87 7.48 -16.95
C ASP A 150 17.61 7.48 -15.61
N GLU A 151 17.01 8.16 -14.63
CA GLU A 151 17.44 8.20 -13.24
C GLU A 151 16.41 7.52 -12.32
N ALA A 152 16.85 7.05 -11.15
CA ALA A 152 15.99 6.31 -10.23
C ALA A 152 14.70 7.04 -9.85
N TYR A 153 14.79 8.34 -9.54
CA TYR A 153 13.62 9.15 -9.27
C TYR A 153 12.69 9.27 -10.49
N SER A 154 13.25 9.44 -11.70
CA SER A 154 12.48 9.54 -12.93
C SER A 154 11.68 8.27 -13.19
N ARG A 155 12.28 7.09 -13.00
CA ARG A 155 11.58 5.80 -13.12
C ARG A 155 10.41 5.72 -12.15
N LEU A 156 10.66 6.01 -10.87
CA LEU A 156 9.62 5.99 -9.83
C LEU A 156 8.47 6.96 -10.17
N ASP A 157 8.79 8.20 -10.55
CA ASP A 157 7.78 9.24 -10.79
C ASP A 157 6.96 8.98 -12.07
N GLU A 158 7.61 8.54 -13.16
CA GLU A 158 6.93 8.24 -14.42
C GLU A 158 6.04 7.00 -14.32
N THR A 159 6.51 5.92 -13.68
CA THR A 159 5.69 4.72 -13.46
C THR A 159 4.43 5.05 -12.66
N LYS A 160 4.53 5.94 -11.66
CA LYS A 160 3.39 6.37 -10.84
C LYS A 160 2.37 7.22 -11.62
N LYS A 161 2.79 7.96 -12.63
CA LYS A 161 1.89 8.77 -13.47
C LYS A 161 1.08 7.89 -14.42
N MET A 162 1.58 6.70 -14.76
CA MET A 162 0.84 5.76 -15.59
C MET A 162 -0.40 5.21 -14.87
N GLY A 163 -1.46 4.97 -15.64
CA GLY A 163 -2.72 4.45 -15.12
C GLY A 163 -2.61 2.98 -14.71
N ASN A 164 -3.42 2.57 -13.75
CA ASN A 164 -3.67 1.15 -13.47
C ASN A 164 -5.13 1.03 -13.08
N SER A 165 -5.98 0.57 -14.00
CA SER A 165 -7.44 0.45 -13.81
C SER A 165 -7.84 -0.66 -12.84
N HIS A 166 -6.92 -1.57 -12.52
CA HIS A 166 -7.16 -2.66 -11.58
C HIS A 166 -6.93 -2.21 -10.13
N ALA A 167 -6.15 -1.15 -9.91
CA ALA A 167 -5.94 -0.54 -8.61
C ALA A 167 -7.12 0.39 -8.24
N ALA A 168 -7.77 0.11 -7.11
CA ALA A 168 -8.96 0.87 -6.68
C ALA A 168 -8.67 2.32 -6.24
N ASN A 169 -7.41 2.64 -5.91
CA ASN A 169 -6.98 3.99 -5.58
C ASN A 169 -5.49 4.19 -5.89
N GLU A 170 -5.03 5.43 -5.79
CA GLU A 170 -3.65 5.79 -6.08
C GLU A 170 -2.66 5.16 -5.10
N GLN A 171 -3.04 4.99 -3.83
CA GLN A 171 -2.15 4.42 -2.81
C GLN A 171 -1.83 2.96 -3.08
N ILE A 172 -2.79 2.20 -3.62
CA ILE A 172 -2.59 0.82 -4.10
C ILE A 172 -1.66 0.83 -5.31
N ARG A 173 -1.92 1.69 -6.31
CA ARG A 173 -1.10 1.81 -7.52
C ARG A 173 0.34 2.19 -7.21
N TYR A 174 0.55 3.13 -6.29
CA TYR A 174 1.89 3.54 -5.88
C TYR A 174 2.55 2.46 -5.02
N GLY A 175 1.78 1.79 -4.16
CA GLY A 175 2.25 0.74 -3.29
C GLY A 175 2.70 -0.52 -4.05
N SER A 176 2.00 -0.91 -5.12
CA SER A 176 2.40 -2.05 -5.96
C SER A 176 3.76 -1.83 -6.61
N GLY A 177 4.03 -0.61 -7.10
CA GLY A 177 5.35 -0.28 -7.67
C GLY A 177 6.47 -0.45 -6.65
N ILE A 178 6.28 0.00 -5.42
CA ILE A 178 7.30 -0.20 -4.37
C ILE A 178 7.40 -1.68 -3.99
N TYR A 179 6.28 -2.38 -3.89
CA TYR A 179 6.26 -3.81 -3.54
C TYR A 179 7.01 -4.68 -4.56
N LEU A 180 6.93 -4.38 -5.85
CA LEU A 180 7.67 -5.11 -6.89
C LEU A 180 9.19 -4.92 -6.82
N THR A 181 9.69 -4.02 -5.97
CA THR A 181 11.12 -3.93 -5.66
C THR A 181 11.55 -4.86 -4.53
N LYS A 182 10.66 -5.62 -3.92
CA LYS A 182 10.97 -6.49 -2.78
C LYS A 182 11.79 -7.72 -3.19
N ASP A 183 12.63 -8.21 -2.29
CA ASP A 183 13.31 -9.51 -2.45
C ASP A 183 12.32 -10.68 -2.59
N GLY A 184 12.65 -11.65 -3.44
CA GLY A 184 11.85 -12.87 -3.65
C GLY A 184 10.66 -12.71 -4.61
N ILE A 185 10.58 -11.58 -5.32
CA ILE A 185 9.79 -11.47 -6.56
C ILE A 185 10.57 -12.19 -7.67
N ASP A 186 9.86 -12.79 -8.63
CA ASP A 186 10.45 -13.41 -9.82
C ASP A 186 11.38 -12.42 -10.53
N ASP A 187 12.58 -12.85 -10.93
CA ASP A 187 13.60 -11.98 -11.54
C ASP A 187 13.11 -11.31 -12.83
N ASP A 188 12.25 -11.97 -13.60
CA ASP A 188 11.65 -11.42 -14.82
C ASP A 188 10.57 -10.36 -14.54
N PHE A 189 10.20 -10.19 -13.27
CA PHE A 189 9.09 -9.36 -12.83
C PHE A 189 9.48 -8.35 -11.72
N GLN A 190 10.64 -8.54 -11.10
CA GLN A 190 11.17 -7.66 -10.07
C GLN A 190 11.67 -6.37 -10.68
N ILE A 191 11.19 -5.22 -10.19
CA ILE A 191 11.60 -3.93 -10.71
C ILE A 191 12.70 -3.28 -9.87
N SER A 192 13.43 -2.35 -10.48
CA SER A 192 14.51 -1.59 -9.84
C SER A 192 14.46 -0.13 -10.26
N TRP A 193 14.37 0.78 -9.29
CA TRP A 193 14.54 2.21 -9.52
C TRP A 193 16.00 2.50 -9.87
N GLU A 194 16.96 1.88 -9.18
CA GLU A 194 18.38 1.93 -9.54
C GLU A 194 18.86 0.52 -9.89
N ASP A 195 19.42 0.36 -11.10
CA ASP A 195 20.02 -0.90 -11.54
C ASP A 195 21.24 -1.22 -10.67
N GLN A 196 21.37 -2.47 -10.21
CA GLN A 196 22.46 -2.90 -9.32
C GLN A 196 23.86 -2.79 -9.97
N ASP A 197 23.94 -2.75 -11.30
CA ASP A 197 25.20 -2.59 -12.04
C ASP A 197 25.88 -1.23 -11.84
N ASN A 198 25.14 -0.22 -11.32
CA ASN A 198 25.71 1.09 -10.98
C ASN A 198 26.47 1.10 -9.64
N GLU A 199 26.44 0.02 -8.85
CA GLU A 199 27.27 -0.10 -7.64
C GLU A 199 28.76 -0.36 -7.97
N GLN A 200 29.08 -0.93 -9.15
CA GLN A 200 30.46 -1.25 -9.51
C GLN A 200 31.24 -0.08 -10.14
N THR A 201 30.60 1.05 -10.44
CA THR A 201 31.26 2.20 -11.08
C THR A 201 31.66 3.33 -10.11
N LYS A 202 31.54 3.11 -8.80
CA LYS A 202 31.97 4.05 -7.75
C LYS A 202 32.94 3.42 -6.74
N ALA A 203 33.94 2.69 -7.24
CA ALA A 203 35.13 2.32 -6.49
C ALA A 203 36.37 2.98 -7.12
#